data_AF-A0A2L1UCL5-F1
#
_entry.id   AF-A0A2L1UCL5-F1
#
_cell.length_a   1.000
_cell.length_b   1.000
_cell.length_c   1.000
_cell.angle_alpha   90.00
_cell.angle_beta   90.00
_cell.angle_gamma   90.00
#
_symmetry.space_group_name_H-M   'P 1'
#
loop_
_entity.id
_entity.type
_entity.pdbx_description
1 polymer ?
#
loop_
_entity_poly.entity_id
_entity_poly.type
_entity_poly.pdbx_seq_one_letter_code
_entity_poly.pdbx_strand_id
1 'polypeptide(L)'
;MGALPIPGAKQGGKYLTKGTIELEEQLEKSLVSAGTSKYRLPMDLQLFAGRGKGIPKVVNGFDATIHAGKQGKHIPGHSNYQYGKSILTANAQKLLEKYAGKGEWIGQNKERVDFGEIIGKYVDPITGEAIETNKGIIHYSKNGAHIVPARP
;
A
#
# COMPACT_ATOMS: atom_id res chain seq x y z
N MET A 1 30.26 33.51 -41.31
CA MET A 1 29.84 32.22 -41.89
C MET A 1 30.94 31.22 -41.62
N GLY A 2 30.62 30.09 -40.97
CA GLY A 2 31.62 29.09 -40.62
C GLY A 2 31.07 28.09 -39.61
N ALA A 3 29.99 27.40 -39.98
CA ALA A 3 29.60 26.15 -39.37
C ALA A 3 29.84 25.05 -40.41
N LEU A 4 30.43 23.91 -39.98
CA LEU A 4 30.41 22.53 -40.51
C LEU A 4 31.68 21.79 -39.99
N PRO A 5 31.72 20.44 -39.83
CA PRO A 5 30.76 19.50 -39.24
C PRO A 5 31.42 18.57 -38.15
N ILE A 6 30.60 17.68 -37.60
CA ILE A 6 30.87 16.70 -36.51
C ILE A 6 31.65 15.47 -37.04
N PRO A 7 32.51 14.82 -36.22
CA PRO A 7 32.34 13.36 -36.03
C PRO A 7 32.73 12.80 -34.62
N GLY A 8 31.88 11.90 -34.10
CA GLY A 8 32.21 10.84 -33.10
C GLY A 8 32.41 11.29 -31.65
N ALA A 9 32.07 10.55 -30.59
CA ALA A 9 31.52 9.21 -30.41
C ALA A 9 30.84 9.14 -29.03
N LYS A 10 29.92 8.19 -28.88
CA LYS A 10 29.13 7.92 -27.68
C LYS A 10 29.89 6.93 -26.77
N GLN A 11 30.07 7.26 -25.49
CA GLN A 11 30.15 6.36 -24.31
C GLN A 11 30.34 7.30 -23.09
N GLY A 12 29.45 7.35 -22.11
CA GLY A 12 29.20 6.26 -21.17
C GLY A 12 30.07 6.50 -19.94
N GLY A 13 29.52 7.08 -18.86
CA GLY A 13 30.21 7.23 -17.57
C GLY A 13 30.13 8.65 -17.01
N LYS A 14 29.26 8.85 -16.02
CA LYS A 14 29.16 10.09 -15.23
C LYS A 14 30.51 10.43 -14.58
N TYR A 15 30.92 11.69 -14.70
CA TYR A 15 31.90 12.32 -13.83
C TYR A 15 31.34 12.34 -12.40
N LEU A 16 31.89 11.51 -11.50
CA LEU A 16 31.65 11.65 -10.06
C LEU A 16 32.75 12.56 -9.49
N THR A 17 32.32 13.70 -8.96
CA THR A 17 33.18 14.70 -8.33
C THR A 17 33.62 14.21 -6.95
N LYS A 18 34.85 14.54 -6.55
CA LYS A 18 35.55 14.04 -5.34
C LYS A 18 34.79 14.16 -4.01
N GLY A 19 33.70 14.93 -3.94
CA GLY A 19 32.85 15.05 -2.74
C GLY A 19 31.88 13.88 -2.52
N THR A 20 31.58 13.07 -3.53
CA THR A 20 30.62 11.94 -3.36
C THR A 20 31.27 10.72 -2.71
N ILE A 21 32.57 10.51 -2.93
CA ILE A 21 33.31 9.34 -2.43
C ILE A 21 33.51 9.43 -0.92
N GLU A 22 33.78 10.62 -0.39
CA GLU A 22 33.96 10.83 1.06
C GLU A 22 32.65 10.60 1.84
N LEU A 23 31.49 10.84 1.21
CA LEU A 23 30.18 10.59 1.82
C LEU A 23 29.84 9.10 1.85
N GLU A 24 30.18 8.36 0.79
CA GLU A 24 29.95 6.90 0.76
C GLU A 24 30.90 6.18 1.73
N GLU A 25 32.15 6.62 1.85
CA GLU A 25 33.12 6.02 2.78
C GLU A 25 32.75 6.31 4.25
N GLN A 26 32.24 7.51 4.55
CA GLN A 26 31.72 7.83 5.89
C GLN A 26 30.45 7.06 6.23
N LEU A 27 29.57 6.85 5.24
CA LEU A 27 28.34 6.06 5.42
C LEU A 27 28.65 4.57 5.63
N GLU A 28 29.59 3.99 4.87
CA GLU A 28 30.01 2.59 5.07
C GLU A 28 30.71 2.37 6.42
N LYS A 29 31.57 3.31 6.86
CA LYS A 29 32.20 3.24 8.19
C LYS A 29 31.19 3.34 9.33
N SER A 30 30.14 4.15 9.17
CA SER A 30 29.05 4.26 10.15
C SER A 30 28.18 3.00 10.22
N LEU A 31 27.90 2.36 9.08
CA LEU A 31 27.14 1.10 9.02
C LEU A 31 27.90 -0.08 9.63
N VAL A 32 29.24 -0.11 9.48
CA VAL A 32 30.10 -1.14 10.07
C VAL A 32 30.18 -0.99 11.60
N SER A 33 30.22 0.23 12.14
CA SER A 33 30.26 0.43 13.60
C SER A 33 28.92 0.15 14.28
N ALA A 34 27.80 0.27 13.56
CA ALA A 34 26.46 -0.03 14.06
C ALA A 34 26.08 -1.53 13.98
N GLY A 35 26.96 -2.40 13.47
CA GLY A 35 26.71 -3.84 13.36
C GLY A 35 25.60 -4.22 12.36
N THR A 36 25.27 -3.34 11.42
CA THR A 36 24.19 -3.58 10.45
C THR A 36 24.77 -4.21 9.18
N SER A 37 24.49 -5.50 8.98
CA SER A 37 24.74 -6.21 7.71
C SER A 37 23.96 -5.56 6.57
N LYS A 38 24.48 -5.63 5.34
CA LYS A 38 24.10 -4.86 4.14
C LYS A 38 22.65 -5.03 3.61
N TYR A 39 21.72 -5.56 4.43
CA TYR A 39 20.31 -5.76 4.11
C TYR A 39 19.35 -5.54 5.31
N ARG A 40 19.57 -4.53 6.15
CA ARG A 40 18.53 -4.10 7.11
C ARG A 40 18.51 -2.58 7.28
N LEU A 41 17.58 -1.94 6.60
CA LEU A 41 17.25 -0.53 6.82
C LEU A 41 16.75 -0.37 8.27
N PRO A 42 17.29 0.59 9.05
CA PRO A 42 16.87 0.80 10.42
C PRO A 42 15.48 1.48 10.45
N MET A 43 14.73 1.16 11.50
CA MET A 43 13.34 1.59 11.74
C MET A 43 13.24 3.07 12.18
N ASP A 44 14.32 3.83 12.11
CA ASP A 44 14.49 5.15 12.74
C ASP A 44 14.51 6.33 11.75
N LEU A 45 13.94 6.18 10.54
CA LEU A 45 13.56 7.34 9.72
C LEU A 45 12.28 8.03 10.23
N GLN A 46 12.14 8.12 11.56
CA GLN A 46 11.12 8.90 12.26
C GLN A 46 11.74 10.21 12.73
N LEU A 47 11.97 11.20 11.86
CA LEU A 47 11.89 12.60 12.33
C LEU A 47 11.81 13.73 11.30
N PHE A 48 12.00 13.52 10.01
CA PHE A 48 12.04 14.67 9.09
C PHE A 48 10.65 15.04 8.54
N ALA A 49 10.13 16.11 9.15
CA ALA A 49 8.90 16.81 8.85
C ALA A 49 8.59 16.98 7.35
N GLY A 50 7.43 16.46 6.95
CA GLY A 50 6.77 16.74 5.69
C GLY A 50 5.41 16.07 5.69
N ARG A 51 4.33 16.87 5.73
CA ARG A 51 2.91 16.47 5.66
C ARG A 51 2.64 15.04 5.12
N GLY A 52 2.18 14.16 6.02
CA GLY A 52 1.09 13.21 5.78
C GLY A 52 1.29 12.08 4.75
N LYS A 53 1.93 10.99 5.17
CA LYS A 53 1.46 9.60 4.96
C LYS A 53 2.33 8.69 5.84
N GLY A 54 1.72 7.99 6.80
CA GLY A 54 2.46 7.03 7.63
C GLY A 54 3.14 5.96 6.78
N ILE A 55 4.12 5.25 7.36
CA ILE A 55 4.76 4.10 6.71
C ILE A 55 3.64 3.14 6.28
N PRO A 56 3.52 2.80 4.99
CA PRO A 56 2.45 1.91 4.53
C PRO A 56 2.59 0.56 5.22
N LYS A 57 1.55 0.15 5.93
CA LYS A 57 1.49 -1.17 6.57
C LYS A 57 1.58 -2.20 5.46
N VAL A 58 2.55 -3.12 5.53
CA VAL A 58 2.69 -4.21 4.56
C VAL A 58 2.17 -5.50 5.20
N VAL A 59 1.27 -6.20 4.50
CA VAL A 59 0.68 -7.46 4.94
C VAL A 59 0.90 -8.50 3.85
N ASN A 60 1.64 -9.56 4.18
CA ASN A 60 1.99 -10.64 3.25
C ASN A 60 2.59 -10.13 1.91
N GLY A 61 3.43 -9.09 1.98
CA GLY A 61 4.03 -8.44 0.81
C GLY A 61 3.13 -7.48 0.04
N PHE A 62 1.89 -7.24 0.51
CA PHE A 62 0.97 -6.27 -0.08
C PHE A 62 0.88 -4.98 0.72
N ASP A 63 0.73 -3.86 0.02
CA ASP A 63 0.41 -2.58 0.64
C ASP A 63 -1.02 -2.62 1.23
N ALA A 64 -1.11 -2.44 2.53
CA ALA A 64 -2.36 -2.31 3.28
C ALA A 64 -2.76 -0.83 3.41
N THR A 65 -2.80 -0.13 2.27
CA THR A 65 -3.40 1.20 2.09
C THR A 65 -4.68 1.09 1.26
N ILE A 66 -5.75 1.79 1.65
CA ILE A 66 -7.00 1.74 0.89
C ILE A 66 -6.86 2.34 -0.51
N HIS A 67 -7.25 1.56 -1.51
CA HIS A 67 -7.42 2.03 -2.87
C HIS A 67 -8.79 2.70 -3.04
N ALA A 68 -8.85 4.02 -2.90
CA ALA A 68 -10.09 4.81 -2.89
C ALA A 68 -11.06 4.47 -4.04
N GLY A 69 -10.57 4.36 -5.28
CA GLY A 69 -11.42 4.03 -6.43
C GLY A 69 -12.08 2.64 -6.38
N LYS A 70 -11.40 1.64 -5.80
CA LYS A 70 -11.95 0.28 -5.63
C LYS A 70 -12.88 0.24 -4.43
N GLN A 71 -12.49 0.88 -3.33
CA GLN A 71 -13.30 0.97 -2.11
C GLN A 71 -14.62 1.71 -2.35
N GLY A 72 -14.57 2.79 -3.14
CA GLY A 72 -15.73 3.63 -3.46
C GLY A 72 -16.87 2.87 -4.13
N LYS A 73 -16.61 1.72 -4.77
CA LYS A 73 -17.67 0.84 -5.31
C LYS A 73 -18.63 0.31 -4.26
N HIS A 74 -18.21 0.33 -2.99
CA HIS A 74 -18.95 -0.18 -1.84
C HIS A 74 -19.44 0.93 -0.90
N ILE A 75 -19.25 2.22 -1.23
CA ILE A 75 -19.62 3.34 -0.34
C ILE A 75 -20.74 4.15 -1.01
N PRO A 76 -21.99 4.10 -0.50
CA PRO A 76 -23.07 4.94 -0.99
C PRO A 76 -22.70 6.43 -0.95
N GLY A 77 -22.97 7.15 -2.03
CA GLY A 77 -22.61 8.57 -2.17
C GLY A 77 -21.19 8.83 -2.72
N HIS A 78 -20.35 7.80 -2.88
CA HIS A 78 -19.08 7.94 -3.59
C HIS A 78 -19.30 7.93 -5.12
N SER A 79 -18.52 8.70 -5.88
CA SER A 79 -18.66 8.81 -7.35
C SER A 79 -18.58 7.46 -8.09
N ASN A 80 -17.77 6.54 -7.57
CA ASN A 80 -17.60 5.18 -8.08
C ASN A 80 -18.58 4.14 -7.51
N TYR A 81 -19.61 4.53 -6.74
CA TYR A 81 -20.56 3.60 -6.14
C TYR A 81 -21.26 2.75 -7.20
N GLN A 82 -21.42 1.45 -6.92
CA GLN A 82 -22.09 0.52 -7.83
C GLN A 82 -23.27 -0.13 -7.12
N TYR A 83 -24.48 0.09 -7.64
CA TYR A 83 -25.68 -0.53 -7.12
C TYR A 83 -25.62 -2.06 -7.23
N GLY A 84 -26.22 -2.76 -6.27
CA GLY A 84 -26.20 -4.23 -6.17
C GLY A 84 -24.92 -4.81 -5.57
N LYS A 85 -23.93 -3.99 -5.22
CA LYS A 85 -22.76 -4.44 -4.44
C LYS A 85 -22.99 -4.31 -2.95
N SER A 86 -22.30 -5.16 -2.18
CA SER A 86 -22.20 -5.03 -0.72
C SER A 86 -21.75 -3.62 -0.32
N ILE A 87 -22.34 -3.12 0.76
CA ILE A 87 -22.21 -1.75 1.22
C ILE A 87 -21.29 -1.73 2.45
N LEU A 88 -20.22 -0.95 2.42
CA LEU A 88 -19.38 -0.66 3.57
C LEU A 88 -19.79 0.70 4.17
N THR A 89 -20.18 0.70 5.44
CA THR A 89 -20.50 1.92 6.19
C THR A 89 -19.37 2.30 7.15
N ALA A 90 -18.59 1.34 7.61
CA ALA A 90 -17.45 1.56 8.48
C ALA A 90 -16.25 2.20 7.76
N ASN A 91 -15.34 2.79 8.55
CA ASN A 91 -14.12 3.40 8.02
C ASN A 91 -13.13 2.32 7.54
N ALA A 92 -13.00 2.19 6.21
CA ALA A 92 -12.18 1.15 5.59
C ALA A 92 -10.70 1.19 6.02
N GLN A 93 -10.12 2.39 6.16
CA GLN A 93 -8.71 2.55 6.52
C GLN A 93 -8.46 2.07 7.96
N LYS A 94 -9.35 2.44 8.90
CA LYS A 94 -9.29 1.98 10.30
C LYS A 94 -9.44 0.46 10.41
N LEU A 95 -10.35 -0.12 9.63
CA LEU A 95 -10.52 -1.58 9.58
C LEU A 95 -9.25 -2.27 9.09
N LEU A 96 -8.63 -1.76 8.02
CA LEU A 96 -7.41 -2.32 7.46
C LEU A 96 -6.22 -2.22 8.43
N GLU A 97 -6.05 -1.08 9.09
CA GLU A 97 -5.02 -0.86 10.10
C GLU A 97 -5.16 -1.84 11.28
N LYS A 98 -6.37 -2.04 11.78
CA LYS A 98 -6.64 -2.87 12.95
C LYS A 98 -6.68 -4.37 12.63
N TYR A 99 -7.17 -4.78 11.47
CA TYR A 99 -7.53 -6.17 11.19
C TYR A 99 -6.77 -6.85 10.05
N ALA A 100 -6.08 -6.11 9.17
CA ALA A 100 -5.29 -6.73 8.11
C ALA A 100 -4.21 -7.66 8.69
N GLY A 101 -4.16 -8.88 8.18
CA GLY A 101 -3.26 -9.96 8.59
C GLY A 101 -3.73 -10.80 9.80
N LYS A 102 -4.98 -10.62 10.27
CA LYS A 102 -5.54 -11.32 11.43
C LYS A 102 -6.62 -12.34 11.08
N GLY A 103 -7.10 -12.36 9.85
CA GLY A 103 -8.12 -13.26 9.37
C GLY A 103 -7.56 -14.50 8.68
N GLU A 104 -8.45 -15.19 7.97
CA GLU A 104 -8.15 -16.40 7.20
C GLU A 104 -7.80 -16.03 5.76
N TRP A 105 -6.63 -16.47 5.29
CA TRP A 105 -6.21 -16.23 3.91
C TRP A 105 -6.96 -17.15 2.94
N ILE A 106 -7.62 -16.55 1.95
CA ILE A 106 -8.31 -17.23 0.87
C ILE A 106 -7.50 -17.04 -0.42
N GLY A 107 -6.59 -17.97 -0.67
CA GLY A 107 -5.63 -17.87 -1.77
C GLY A 107 -4.51 -16.85 -1.46
N GLN A 108 -3.93 -16.25 -2.51
CA GLN A 108 -2.70 -15.47 -2.36
C GLN A 108 -2.91 -14.03 -1.87
N ASN A 109 -4.02 -13.39 -2.22
CA ASN A 109 -4.22 -11.95 -2.04
C ASN A 109 -5.59 -11.58 -1.47
N LYS A 110 -6.31 -12.54 -0.88
CA LYS A 110 -7.57 -12.28 -0.20
C LYS A 110 -7.51 -12.79 1.22
N GLU A 111 -8.13 -12.06 2.12
CA GLU A 111 -8.20 -12.41 3.53
C GLU A 111 -9.63 -12.20 4.00
N ARG A 112 -10.27 -13.24 4.52
CA ARG A 112 -11.57 -13.14 5.17
C ARG A 112 -11.36 -12.80 6.63
N VAL A 113 -11.97 -11.70 7.07
CA VAL A 113 -11.80 -11.19 8.43
C VAL A 113 -13.17 -11.03 9.08
N ASP A 114 -13.25 -11.47 10.33
CA ASP A 114 -14.29 -11.03 11.25
C ASP A 114 -13.80 -9.77 11.97
N PHE A 115 -14.50 -8.67 11.76
CA PHE A 115 -14.15 -7.36 12.33
C PHE A 115 -14.70 -7.19 13.76
N GLY A 116 -15.54 -8.09 14.26
CA GLY A 116 -16.13 -8.02 15.60
C GLY A 116 -17.12 -6.86 15.82
N GLU A 117 -17.38 -6.06 14.78
CA GLU A 117 -18.35 -4.96 14.75
C GLU A 117 -19.04 -4.96 13.39
N ILE A 118 -20.27 -4.44 13.31
CA ILE A 118 -20.98 -4.31 12.04
C ILE A 118 -20.22 -3.32 11.14
N ILE A 119 -19.72 -3.81 10.01
CA ILE A 119 -18.95 -2.99 9.06
C ILE A 119 -19.80 -2.45 7.91
N GLY A 120 -21.00 -3.00 7.73
CA GLY A 120 -21.92 -2.64 6.66
C GLY A 120 -22.89 -3.78 6.34
N LYS A 121 -23.29 -3.87 5.08
CA LYS A 121 -24.27 -4.84 4.58
C LYS A 121 -23.70 -5.68 3.45
N TYR A 122 -23.84 -6.99 3.57
CA TYR A 122 -23.67 -7.91 2.46
C TYR A 122 -24.95 -7.90 1.61
N VAL A 123 -24.80 -7.76 0.29
CA VAL A 123 -25.92 -7.87 -0.64
C VAL A 123 -25.86 -9.25 -1.29
N ASP A 124 -26.93 -10.03 -1.13
CA ASP A 124 -27.03 -11.33 -1.79
C ASP A 124 -27.16 -11.15 -3.31
N PRO A 125 -26.31 -11.78 -4.13
CA PRO A 125 -26.32 -11.58 -5.57
C PRO A 125 -27.54 -12.23 -6.27
N ILE A 126 -28.25 -13.13 -5.59
CA ILE A 126 -29.44 -13.83 -6.12
C ILE A 126 -30.70 -13.09 -5.72
N THR A 127 -30.88 -12.79 -4.42
CA THR A 127 -32.12 -12.17 -3.93
C THR A 127 -32.06 -10.64 -3.91
N GLY A 128 -30.87 -10.05 -3.95
CA GLY A 128 -30.66 -8.61 -3.78
C GLY A 128 -30.86 -8.12 -2.34
N GLU A 129 -31.12 -9.02 -1.39
CA GLU A 129 -31.35 -8.66 0.01
C GLU A 129 -30.05 -8.20 0.67
N ALA A 130 -30.14 -7.13 1.45
CA ALA A 130 -29.03 -6.54 2.17
C ALA A 130 -29.08 -6.94 3.64
N ILE A 131 -28.11 -7.75 4.08
CA ILE A 131 -28.01 -8.27 5.45
C ILE A 131 -26.80 -7.63 6.13
N GLU A 132 -26.96 -7.17 7.38
CA GLU A 132 -25.85 -6.63 8.15
C GLU A 132 -24.75 -7.68 8.35
N THR A 133 -23.50 -7.24 8.29
CA THR A 133 -22.36 -8.15 8.44
C THR A 133 -21.22 -7.50 9.21
N ASN A 134 -20.61 -8.31 10.07
CA ASN A 134 -19.33 -8.05 10.72
C ASN A 134 -18.16 -8.71 9.98
N LYS A 135 -18.42 -9.44 8.89
CA LYS A 135 -17.41 -10.14 8.11
C LYS A 135 -17.17 -9.46 6.78
N GLY A 136 -15.93 -9.49 6.31
CA GLY A 136 -15.58 -9.00 4.99
C GLY A 136 -14.35 -9.67 4.44
N ILE A 137 -14.12 -9.47 3.15
CA ILE A 137 -12.92 -9.91 2.46
C ILE A 137 -12.08 -8.68 2.17
N ILE A 138 -10.85 -8.68 2.65
CA ILE A 138 -9.82 -7.73 2.25
C ILE A 138 -9.19 -8.27 0.97
N HIS A 139 -9.30 -7.49 -0.10
CA HIS A 139 -8.68 -7.78 -1.38
C HIS A 139 -7.42 -6.95 -1.55
N TYR A 140 -6.26 -7.61 -1.49
CA TYR A 140 -4.96 -7.00 -1.67
C TYR A 140 -4.57 -6.91 -3.14
N SER A 141 -3.82 -5.86 -3.49
CA SER A 141 -3.23 -5.67 -4.80
C SER A 141 -1.93 -4.86 -4.70
N LYS A 142 -1.17 -4.76 -5.81
CA LYS A 142 0.07 -3.97 -5.87
C LYS A 142 -0.14 -2.48 -5.53
N ASN A 143 -1.35 -1.97 -5.76
CA ASN A 143 -1.71 -0.56 -5.60
C ASN A 143 -2.56 -0.32 -4.33
N GLY A 144 -2.48 -1.21 -3.34
CA GLY A 144 -3.27 -1.15 -2.11
C GLY A 144 -4.37 -2.19 -2.02
N ALA A 145 -5.26 -2.02 -1.04
CA ALA A 145 -6.33 -2.94 -0.69
C ALA A 145 -7.72 -2.31 -0.76
N HIS A 146 -8.76 -3.15 -0.75
CA HIS A 146 -10.13 -2.72 -0.51
C HIS A 146 -10.89 -3.81 0.25
N ILE A 147 -11.91 -3.41 0.99
CA ILE A 147 -12.73 -4.27 1.83
C ILE A 147 -14.10 -4.42 1.19
N VAL A 148 -14.50 -5.67 1.00
CA VAL A 148 -15.82 -6.04 0.51
C VAL A 148 -16.59 -6.72 1.66
N PRO A 149 -17.70 -6.15 2.14
CA PRO A 149 -18.55 -6.84 3.11
C PRO A 149 -19.03 -8.19 2.54
N ALA A 150 -18.92 -9.23 3.34
CA ALA A 150 -19.11 -10.62 2.94
C ALA A 150 -20.21 -11.28 3.76
N ARG A 151 -20.67 -12.44 3.28
CA ARG A 151 -21.68 -13.23 3.98
C ARG A 151 -21.21 -13.57 5.41
N PRO A 152 -22.06 -13.34 6.44
CA PRO A 152 -21.81 -13.75 7.82
C PRO A 152 -21.50 -15.24 7.96
#